data_AF-A0A967CJ48-F1
#
_entry.id   AF-A0A967CJ48-F1
#
_cell.length_a   1.000
_cell.length_b   1.000
_cell.length_c   1.000
_cell.angle_alpha   90.00
_cell.angle_beta   90.00
_cell.angle_gamma   90.00
#
_symmetry.space_group_name_H-M   'P 1'
#
loop_
_entity.id
_entity.type
_entity.pdbx_description
1 polymer ?
#
loop_
_entity_poly.entity_id
_entity_poly.type
_entity_poly.pdbx_seq_one_letter_code
_entity_poly.pdbx_strand_id
1 'polypeptide(L)'
;MTIKLGIPSKGRLMDSTFDWFEARGVYLSRTGSEREYSAEINGVEGVELVLMSASEVPRELAAGRIQLGITGTDLVREKLVNWQVKVDCLAELGFGQADLILAVPACWVDVDTLDDFDAACAAFRKKHGFRLRIATKYHRLVREFLKDAGVADYQIVDSQGATEGTVKNQTAEAIA
;
A
#
# COMPACT_ATOMS: atom_id res chain seq x y z
N MET A 1 24.75 -12.62 -16.14
CA MET A 1 24.11 -11.38 -15.63
C MET A 1 23.06 -11.83 -14.65
N THR A 2 23.14 -11.39 -13.39
CA THR A 2 22.25 -11.87 -12.32
C THR A 2 21.06 -10.93 -12.20
N ILE A 3 19.84 -11.49 -12.16
CA ILE A 3 18.58 -10.76 -11.99
C ILE A 3 18.30 -10.65 -10.48
N LYS A 4 18.10 -9.43 -9.98
CA LYS A 4 17.69 -9.21 -8.58
C LYS A 4 16.17 -9.22 -8.46
N LEU A 5 15.67 -10.11 -7.59
CA LEU A 5 14.26 -10.26 -7.26
C LEU A 5 14.00 -9.76 -5.83
N GLY A 6 13.31 -8.62 -5.72
CA GLY A 6 12.86 -8.06 -4.45
C GLY A 6 11.63 -8.78 -3.91
N ILE A 7 11.70 -9.27 -2.68
CA ILE A 7 10.59 -9.97 -2.01
C ILE A 7 10.28 -9.34 -0.65
N PRO A 8 9.00 -9.36 -0.20
CA PRO A 8 8.63 -8.86 1.12
C PRO A 8 9.44 -9.55 2.23
N SER A 9 10.03 -8.77 3.13
CA SER A 9 10.95 -9.28 4.16
C SER A 9 10.29 -9.89 5.40
N LYS A 10 8.97 -9.73 5.56
CA LYS A 10 8.22 -10.20 6.73
C LYS A 10 6.71 -10.23 6.52
N GLY A 11 6.04 -10.94 7.42
CA GLY A 11 4.58 -10.99 7.56
C GLY A 11 3.90 -11.82 6.47
N ARG A 12 2.55 -11.79 6.47
CA ARG A 12 1.71 -12.66 5.63
C ARG A 12 2.07 -12.70 4.14
N LEU A 13 2.58 -11.59 3.59
CA LEU A 13 2.95 -11.50 2.17
C LEU A 13 4.24 -12.25 1.86
N MET A 14 5.19 -12.31 2.81
CA MET A 14 6.42 -13.10 2.65
C MET A 14 6.07 -14.59 2.58
N ASP A 15 5.31 -15.08 3.56
CA ASP A 15 4.92 -16.49 3.64
C ASP A 15 4.15 -16.92 2.37
N SER A 16 3.16 -16.12 1.97
CA SER A 16 2.39 -16.37 0.73
C SER A 16 3.27 -16.34 -0.53
N THR A 17 4.32 -15.51 -0.55
CA THR A 17 5.28 -15.46 -1.67
C THR A 17 6.09 -16.75 -1.73
N PHE A 18 6.54 -17.26 -0.59
CA PHE A 18 7.32 -18.48 -0.52
C PHE A 18 6.49 -19.67 -0.98
N ASP A 19 5.27 -19.80 -0.46
CA ASP A 19 4.32 -20.85 -0.87
C ASP A 19 4.04 -20.80 -2.38
N TRP A 20 3.90 -19.60 -2.96
CA TRP A 20 3.64 -19.43 -4.38
C TRP A 20 4.79 -19.94 -5.26
N PHE A 21 6.04 -19.68 -4.87
CA PHE A 21 7.22 -20.18 -5.57
C PHE A 21 7.45 -21.68 -5.34
N GLU A 22 7.24 -22.16 -4.11
CA GLU A 22 7.42 -23.57 -3.75
C GLU A 22 6.48 -24.46 -4.56
N ALA A 23 5.22 -24.05 -4.73
CA ALA A 23 4.24 -24.73 -5.58
C ALA A 23 4.68 -24.85 -7.06
N ARG A 24 5.73 -24.12 -7.46
CA ARG A 24 6.30 -24.09 -8.82
C ARG A 24 7.71 -24.68 -8.87
N GLY A 25 8.16 -25.35 -7.81
CA GLY A 25 9.48 -25.99 -7.73
C GLY A 25 10.64 -25.03 -7.52
N VAL A 26 10.36 -23.78 -7.13
CA VAL A 26 11.38 -22.79 -6.76
C VAL A 26 11.33 -22.60 -5.26
N TYR A 27 12.41 -22.94 -4.57
CA TYR A 27 12.45 -22.91 -3.11
C TYR A 27 13.21 -21.67 -2.64
N LEU A 28 12.53 -20.84 -1.86
CA LEU A 28 13.10 -19.64 -1.25
C LEU A 28 13.39 -19.92 0.21
N SER A 29 14.61 -19.64 0.67
CA SER A 29 14.98 -19.77 2.08
C SER A 29 15.71 -18.52 2.55
N ARG A 30 15.53 -18.15 3.82
CA ARG A 30 16.33 -17.08 4.42
C ARG A 30 17.72 -17.63 4.75
N THR A 31 18.77 -16.96 4.29
CA THR A 31 20.12 -17.25 4.77
C THR A 31 20.35 -16.55 6.11
N GLY A 32 20.83 -17.27 7.11
CA GLY A 32 21.29 -16.69 8.37
C GLY A 32 20.21 -16.26 9.37
N SER A 33 20.62 -15.46 10.36
CA SER A 33 19.74 -14.98 11.44
C SER A 33 18.66 -14.01 10.93
N GLU A 34 17.62 -13.74 11.73
CA GLU A 34 16.47 -12.87 11.39
C GLU A 34 16.81 -11.46 10.83
N ARG A 35 18.07 -11.02 10.85
CA ARG A 35 18.54 -9.70 10.41
C ARG A 35 19.32 -9.69 9.09
N GLU A 36 19.61 -10.83 8.48
CA GLU A 36 20.25 -10.87 7.16
C GLU A 36 19.20 -10.69 6.05
N TYR A 37 19.50 -9.79 5.10
CA TYR A 37 18.62 -9.41 3.99
C TYR A 37 18.87 -10.22 2.71
N SER A 38 19.74 -11.22 2.79
CA SER A 38 19.98 -12.19 1.72
C SER A 38 19.11 -13.43 1.92
N ALA A 39 18.67 -14.02 0.81
CA ALA A 39 17.93 -15.27 0.79
C ALA A 39 18.52 -16.18 -0.30
N GLU A 40 18.47 -17.49 -0.06
CA GLU A 40 18.87 -18.52 -1.00
C GLU A 40 17.70 -18.89 -1.90
N ILE A 41 17.99 -19.10 -3.18
CA ILE A 41 17.03 -19.57 -4.17
C ILE A 41 17.53 -20.87 -4.78
N ASN A 42 16.71 -21.90 -4.71
CA ASN A 42 16.97 -23.20 -5.33
C ASN A 42 15.91 -23.46 -6.42
N GLY A 43 16.32 -24.13 -7.50
CA GLY A 43 15.44 -24.44 -8.64
C GLY A 43 15.48 -23.45 -9.81
N VAL A 44 16.26 -22.36 -9.69
CA VAL A 44 16.53 -21.44 -10.80
C VAL A 44 17.94 -20.85 -10.68
N GLU A 45 18.65 -20.74 -11.80
CA GLU A 45 19.97 -20.13 -11.87
C GLU A 45 19.89 -18.65 -12.28
N GLY A 46 20.89 -17.85 -11.87
CA GLY A 46 21.02 -16.46 -12.32
C GLY A 46 20.06 -15.46 -11.64
N VAL A 47 19.45 -15.83 -10.52
CA VAL A 47 18.57 -14.97 -9.71
C VAL A 47 19.18 -14.74 -8.33
N GLU A 48 19.15 -13.51 -7.85
CA GLU A 48 19.55 -13.10 -6.50
C GLU A 48 18.32 -12.57 -5.76
N LEU A 49 18.04 -13.11 -4.57
CA LEU A 49 16.93 -12.64 -3.73
C LEU A 49 17.35 -11.47 -2.85
N VAL A 50 16.51 -10.45 -2.82
CA VAL A 50 16.69 -9.27 -1.95
C VAL A 50 15.46 -9.14 -1.06
N LEU A 51 15.62 -9.36 0.24
CA LEU A 51 14.55 -9.15 1.20
C LEU A 51 14.41 -7.65 1.49
N MET A 52 13.20 -7.09 1.34
CA MET A 52 12.92 -5.69 1.64
C MET A 52 11.47 -5.46 2.05
N SER A 53 11.14 -4.28 2.57
CA SER A 53 9.73 -3.96 2.83
C SER A 53 8.95 -3.93 1.52
N ALA A 54 7.73 -4.46 1.51
CA ALA A 54 6.85 -4.39 0.32
C ALA A 54 6.67 -2.94 -0.17
N SER A 55 6.69 -1.95 0.74
CA SER A 55 6.58 -0.52 0.41
C SER A 55 7.81 0.07 -0.27
N GLU A 56 8.97 -0.60 -0.21
CA GLU A 56 10.22 -0.19 -0.85
C GLU A 56 10.31 -0.71 -2.28
N VAL A 57 9.78 -1.91 -2.54
CA VAL A 57 9.81 -2.59 -3.85
C VAL A 57 9.50 -1.67 -5.05
N PRO A 58 8.42 -0.85 -5.05
CA PRO A 58 8.13 0.02 -6.21
C PRO A 58 9.25 1.04 -6.48
N ARG A 59 9.84 1.63 -5.43
CA ARG A 59 10.91 2.62 -5.58
C ARG A 59 12.21 1.97 -6.05
N GLU A 60 12.50 0.76 -5.57
CA GLU A 60 13.68 -0.01 -5.96
C GLU A 60 13.62 -0.47 -7.43
N LEU A 61 12.44 -0.88 -7.90
CA LEU A 61 12.15 -1.17 -9.31
C LEU A 61 12.36 0.09 -10.17
N ALA A 62 11.73 1.21 -9.80
CA ALA A 62 11.83 2.46 -10.55
C ALA A 62 13.26 3.03 -10.59
N ALA A 63 14.08 2.71 -9.58
CA ALA A 63 15.49 3.09 -9.53
C ALA A 63 16.41 2.10 -10.26
N GLY A 64 15.90 0.97 -10.76
CA GLY A 64 16.68 -0.08 -11.43
C GLY A 64 17.63 -0.85 -10.50
N ARG A 65 17.45 -0.74 -9.18
CA ARG A 65 18.28 -1.46 -8.18
C ARG A 65 17.88 -2.93 -8.06
N ILE A 66 16.62 -3.23 -8.35
CA ILE A 66 16.10 -4.58 -8.58
C ILE A 66 15.45 -4.64 -9.96
N GLN A 67 15.47 -5.81 -10.60
CA GLN A 67 14.88 -6.00 -11.92
C GLN A 67 13.46 -6.58 -11.82
N LEU A 68 13.21 -7.39 -10.79
CA LEU A 68 11.90 -7.98 -10.50
C LEU A 68 11.53 -7.70 -9.04
N GLY A 69 10.24 -7.64 -8.74
CA GLY A 69 9.78 -7.37 -7.40
C GLY A 69 8.35 -7.85 -7.15
N ILE A 70 8.10 -8.38 -5.95
CA ILE A 70 6.76 -8.79 -5.50
C ILE A 70 6.25 -7.77 -4.49
N THR A 71 5.13 -7.14 -4.80
CA THR A 71 4.48 -6.15 -3.94
C THR A 71 3.00 -5.98 -4.30
N GLY A 72 2.26 -5.29 -3.44
CA GLY A 72 0.85 -4.97 -3.66
C GLY A 72 0.65 -3.93 -4.75
N THR A 73 -0.45 -4.05 -5.50
CA THR A 73 -0.84 -3.11 -6.55
C THR A 73 -1.16 -1.72 -5.98
N ASP A 74 -1.67 -1.66 -4.75
CA ASP A 74 -1.87 -0.45 -3.96
C ASP A 74 -0.56 0.32 -3.77
N LEU A 75 0.53 -0.38 -3.42
CA LEU A 75 1.84 0.24 -3.19
C LEU A 75 2.49 0.72 -4.49
N VAL A 76 2.37 -0.05 -5.58
CA VAL A 76 2.85 0.38 -6.90
C VAL A 76 2.17 1.67 -7.30
N ARG A 77 0.83 1.70 -7.23
CA ARG A 77 0.07 2.89 -7.57
C ARG A 77 0.45 4.01 -6.62
N GLU A 78 0.34 3.85 -5.31
CA GLU A 78 0.59 4.93 -4.35
C GLU A 78 1.99 5.56 -4.50
N LYS A 79 3.04 4.74 -4.66
CA LYS A 79 4.43 5.21 -4.64
C LYS A 79 4.97 5.68 -5.99
N LEU A 80 4.42 5.21 -7.11
CA LEU A 80 4.93 5.55 -8.45
C LEU A 80 3.93 6.40 -9.22
N VAL A 81 4.30 7.66 -9.45
CA VAL A 81 3.61 8.53 -10.43
C VAL A 81 3.83 7.97 -11.84
N ASN A 82 2.75 7.85 -12.62
CA ASN A 82 2.75 7.25 -13.96
C ASN A 82 3.37 5.84 -13.96
N TRP A 83 2.98 4.99 -13.01
CA TRP A 83 3.56 3.66 -12.85
C TRP A 83 3.49 2.81 -14.12
N GLN A 84 2.47 3.01 -14.97
CA GLN A 84 2.25 2.26 -16.21
C GLN A 84 3.37 2.42 -17.24
N VAL A 85 4.19 3.47 -17.15
CA VAL A 85 5.36 3.67 -18.03
C VAL A 85 6.69 3.31 -17.36
N LYS A 86 6.64 2.84 -16.11
CA LYS A 86 7.82 2.55 -15.28
C LYS A 86 7.96 1.08 -14.94
N VAL A 87 6.84 0.38 -14.74
CA VAL A 87 6.81 -1.03 -14.33
C VAL A 87 5.66 -1.73 -15.03
N ASP A 88 5.88 -3.00 -15.39
CA ASP A 88 4.87 -3.88 -15.96
C ASP A 88 4.48 -4.96 -14.95
N CYS A 89 3.20 -5.34 -14.95
CA CYS A 89 2.73 -6.48 -14.17
C CYS A 89 2.99 -7.77 -14.95
N LEU A 90 3.91 -8.60 -14.45
CA LEU A 90 4.25 -9.88 -15.10
C LEU A 90 3.30 -11.02 -14.71
N ALA A 91 2.80 -11.01 -13.47
CA ALA A 91 1.90 -12.03 -12.95
C ALA A 91 1.08 -11.51 -11.76
N GLU A 92 -0.19 -11.89 -11.73
CA GLU A 92 -1.04 -11.76 -10.54
C GLU A 92 -0.90 -13.03 -9.68
N LEU A 93 -0.46 -12.87 -8.43
CA LEU A 93 -0.07 -14.01 -7.60
C LEU A 93 -1.25 -14.66 -6.85
N GLY A 94 -2.42 -14.05 -6.86
CA GLY A 94 -3.66 -14.62 -6.30
C GLY A 94 -3.79 -14.55 -4.78
N PHE A 95 -2.90 -13.85 -4.08
CA PHE A 95 -2.95 -13.65 -2.62
C PHE A 95 -2.84 -12.17 -2.24
N GLY A 96 -3.09 -11.86 -0.96
CA GLY A 96 -2.91 -10.53 -0.42
C GLY A 96 -4.02 -9.55 -0.79
N GLN A 97 -5.23 -10.05 -1.08
CA GLN A 97 -6.39 -9.19 -1.37
C GLN A 97 -6.67 -8.22 -0.22
N ALA A 98 -6.99 -6.99 -0.57
CA ALA A 98 -7.42 -5.93 0.32
C ALA A 98 -8.13 -4.83 -0.47
N ASP A 99 -9.11 -4.20 0.15
CA ASP A 99 -9.76 -3.00 -0.37
C ASP A 99 -9.22 -1.77 0.35
N LEU A 100 -8.87 -0.73 -0.41
CA LEU A 100 -8.62 0.60 0.14
C LEU A 100 -9.97 1.31 0.25
N ILE A 101 -10.43 1.54 1.48
CA ILE A 101 -11.77 2.09 1.74
C ILE A 101 -11.65 3.43 2.46
N LEU A 102 -12.61 4.32 2.23
CA LEU A 102 -12.83 5.48 3.10
C LEU A 102 -13.79 5.08 4.22
N ALA A 103 -13.42 5.36 5.47
CA ALA A 103 -14.25 5.07 6.62
C ALA A 103 -14.48 6.31 7.49
N VAL A 104 -15.73 6.46 7.94
CA VAL A 104 -16.19 7.53 8.84
C VAL A 104 -16.61 6.94 10.20
N PRO A 105 -16.72 7.76 11.26
CA PRO A 105 -17.22 7.29 12.55
C PRO A 105 -18.64 6.72 12.43
N ALA A 106 -18.91 5.59 13.08
CA ALA A 106 -20.23 4.93 13.04
C ALA A 106 -21.39 5.80 13.58
N CYS A 107 -21.10 6.90 14.30
CA CYS A 107 -22.11 7.84 14.74
C CYS A 107 -22.60 8.80 13.63
N TRP A 108 -21.97 8.80 12.46
CA TRP A 108 -22.40 9.58 11.30
C TRP A 108 -23.44 8.77 10.51
N VAL A 109 -24.60 8.59 11.12
CA VAL A 109 -25.68 7.70 10.63
C VAL A 109 -26.28 8.11 9.28
N ASP A 110 -26.05 9.36 8.85
CA ASP A 110 -26.54 9.92 7.59
C ASP A 110 -25.43 10.05 6.55
N VAL A 111 -24.30 9.35 6.70
CA VAL A 111 -23.15 9.42 5.79
C VAL A 111 -22.82 8.02 5.25
N ASP A 112 -23.47 7.67 4.14
CA ASP A 112 -23.31 6.37 3.47
C ASP A 112 -22.67 6.48 2.08
N THR A 113 -22.70 7.67 1.47
CA THR A 113 -22.19 7.91 0.11
C THR A 113 -21.11 9.01 0.09
N LEU A 114 -20.44 9.15 -1.06
CA LEU A 114 -19.47 10.23 -1.25
C LEU A 114 -20.12 11.62 -1.30
N ASP A 115 -21.36 11.70 -1.77
CA ASP A 115 -22.14 12.95 -1.75
C ASP A 115 -22.47 13.36 -0.32
N ASP A 116 -22.87 12.40 0.53
CA ASP A 116 -23.09 12.66 1.96
C ASP A 116 -21.79 13.08 2.66
N PHE A 117 -20.68 12.43 2.29
CA PHE A 117 -19.36 12.76 2.83
C PHE A 117 -18.92 14.18 2.43
N ASP A 118 -19.15 14.61 1.19
CA ASP A 118 -18.87 15.99 0.77
C ASP A 118 -19.72 17.00 1.54
N ALA A 119 -21.01 16.72 1.71
CA ALA A 119 -21.89 17.54 2.53
C ALA A 119 -21.39 17.62 3.99
N ALA A 120 -20.92 16.51 4.56
CA ALA A 120 -20.32 16.47 5.89
C ALA A 120 -19.02 17.28 5.97
N CYS A 121 -18.14 17.20 4.97
CA CYS A 121 -16.93 18.03 4.86
C CYS A 121 -17.26 19.52 4.83
N ALA A 122 -18.22 19.94 4.00
CA ALA A 122 -18.64 21.33 3.88
C ALA A 122 -19.26 21.86 5.19
N ALA A 123 -20.14 21.07 5.82
CA ALA A 123 -20.75 21.39 7.11
C ALA A 123 -19.69 21.52 8.22
N PHE A 124 -18.74 20.59 8.27
CA PHE A 124 -17.61 20.62 9.21
C PHE A 124 -16.80 21.92 9.04
N ARG A 125 -16.42 22.24 7.80
CA ARG A 125 -15.64 23.46 7.50
C ARG A 125 -16.38 24.73 7.91
N LYS A 126 -17.68 24.82 7.61
CA LYS A 126 -18.52 25.96 8.01
C LYS A 126 -18.58 26.14 9.54
N LYS A 127 -18.63 25.03 10.29
CA LYS A 127 -18.73 25.05 11.76
C LYS A 127 -17.38 25.32 12.45
N HIS A 128 -16.30 24.74 11.94
CA HIS A 128 -15.01 24.70 12.63
C HIS A 128 -13.96 25.65 12.05
N GLY A 129 -14.15 26.16 10.83
CA GLY A 129 -13.24 27.10 10.17
C GLY A 129 -12.01 26.45 9.50
N PHE A 130 -11.87 25.13 9.56
CA PHE A 130 -10.82 24.36 8.89
C PHE A 130 -11.41 23.10 8.22
N ARG A 131 -10.63 22.47 7.32
CA ARG A 131 -11.09 21.30 6.55
C ARG A 131 -11.09 20.03 7.40
N LEU A 132 -12.04 19.14 7.13
CA LEU A 132 -12.13 17.81 7.74
C LEU A 132 -10.87 17.01 7.40
N ARG A 133 -10.26 16.37 8.40
CA ARG A 133 -9.00 15.63 8.22
C ARG A 133 -9.26 14.15 7.96
N ILE A 134 -8.59 13.61 6.96
CA ILE A 134 -8.59 12.18 6.60
C ILE A 134 -7.20 11.63 6.84
N ALA A 135 -7.05 10.73 7.82
CA ALA A 135 -5.77 10.09 8.09
C ALA A 135 -5.57 8.88 7.17
N THR A 136 -4.44 8.85 6.46
CA THR A 136 -4.09 7.73 5.57
C THR A 136 -2.59 7.69 5.28
N LYS A 137 -2.07 6.53 4.88
CA LYS A 137 -0.76 6.41 4.21
C LYS A 137 -0.85 6.45 2.69
N TYR A 138 -2.06 6.44 2.13
CA TYR A 138 -2.38 6.35 0.71
C TYR A 138 -2.81 7.72 0.14
N HIS A 139 -1.94 8.72 0.30
CA HIS A 139 -2.25 10.11 -0.02
C HIS A 139 -2.66 10.30 -1.47
N ARG A 140 -2.01 9.62 -2.42
CA ARG A 140 -2.28 9.81 -3.85
C ARG A 140 -3.58 9.11 -4.25
N LEU A 141 -3.74 7.85 -3.87
CA LEU A 141 -4.93 7.06 -4.19
C LEU A 141 -6.20 7.68 -3.60
N VAL A 142 -6.16 8.07 -2.32
CA VAL A 142 -7.32 8.68 -1.64
C VAL A 142 -7.66 10.03 -2.27
N ARG A 143 -6.64 10.83 -2.62
CA ARG A 143 -6.86 12.12 -3.28
C ARG A 143 -7.49 11.95 -4.67
N GLU A 144 -7.04 10.98 -5.46
CA GLU A 144 -7.62 10.67 -6.77
C GLU A 144 -9.06 10.20 -6.62
N PHE A 145 -9.33 9.26 -5.72
CA PHE A 145 -10.67 8.75 -5.44
C PHE A 145 -11.66 9.87 -5.05
N LEU A 146 -11.27 10.75 -4.14
CA LEU A 146 -12.11 11.86 -3.69
C LEU A 146 -12.27 12.94 -4.76
N LYS A 147 -11.22 13.21 -5.55
CA LYS A 147 -11.28 14.17 -6.66
C LYS A 147 -12.25 13.71 -7.74
N ASP A 148 -12.20 12.44 -8.12
CA ASP A 148 -13.08 11.86 -9.14
C ASP A 148 -14.55 11.89 -8.70
N ALA A 149 -14.79 11.84 -7.39
CA ALA A 149 -16.10 12.00 -6.76
C ALA A 149 -16.50 13.47 -6.49
N GLY A 150 -15.65 14.46 -6.81
CA GLY A 150 -15.96 15.88 -6.61
C GLY A 150 -15.85 16.40 -5.18
N VAL A 151 -15.38 15.59 -4.23
CA VAL A 151 -15.20 15.99 -2.83
C VAL A 151 -14.01 16.95 -2.73
N ALA A 152 -14.18 18.11 -2.11
CA ALA A 152 -13.12 19.15 -2.10
C ALA A 152 -12.73 19.69 -0.72
N ASP A 153 -13.64 19.62 0.27
CA ASP A 153 -13.47 20.29 1.58
C ASP A 153 -12.78 19.41 2.65
N TYR A 154 -11.76 18.66 2.24
CA TYR A 154 -10.96 17.80 3.11
C TYR A 154 -9.47 18.15 3.14
N GLN A 155 -8.77 17.64 4.15
CA GLN A 155 -7.32 17.66 4.28
C GLN A 155 -6.82 16.25 4.54
N ILE A 156 -5.85 15.77 3.76
CA ILE A 156 -5.16 14.51 4.06
C ILE A 156 -4.09 14.76 5.13
N VAL A 157 -4.05 13.90 6.14
CA VAL A 157 -2.99 13.86 7.15
C VAL A 157 -2.31 12.50 7.12
N ASP A 158 -0.98 12.51 7.29
CA ASP A 158 -0.16 11.30 7.21
C ASP A 158 -0.39 10.38 8.41
N SER A 159 -0.52 9.07 8.17
CA SER A 159 -0.65 8.05 9.20
C SER A 159 0.20 6.83 8.88
N GLN A 160 1.28 6.62 9.63
CA GLN A 160 2.23 5.52 9.41
C GLN A 160 1.89 4.24 10.22
N GLY A 161 0.72 4.18 10.85
CA GLY A 161 0.27 3.03 11.63
C GLY A 161 -0.84 3.38 12.61
N ALA A 162 -1.56 2.37 13.10
CA ALA A 162 -2.72 2.50 13.98
C ALA A 162 -3.70 3.58 13.50
N THR A 163 -3.99 3.58 12.19
CA THR A 163 -4.77 4.61 11.51
C THR A 163 -6.17 4.71 12.11
N GLU A 164 -6.77 3.59 12.51
CA GLU A 164 -8.03 3.51 13.25
C GLU A 164 -8.03 4.31 14.56
N GLY A 165 -6.87 4.44 15.21
CA GLY A 165 -6.71 5.20 16.45
C GLY A 165 -6.77 6.72 16.25
N THR A 166 -6.58 7.22 15.02
CA THR A 166 -6.54 8.67 14.75
C THR A 166 -7.89 9.35 15.02
N VAL A 167 -9.00 8.68 14.70
CA VAL A 167 -10.36 9.15 15.00
C VAL A 167 -10.57 9.21 16.51
N LYS A 168 -10.23 8.13 17.21
CA LYS A 168 -10.36 8.05 18.68
C LYS A 168 -9.54 9.13 19.40
N ASN A 169 -8.35 9.42 18.88
CA ASN A 169 -7.43 10.42 19.43
C ASN A 169 -7.68 11.84 18.89
N GLN A 170 -8.72 12.04 18.07
CA GLN A 170 -9.12 13.34 17.50
C GLN A 170 -8.02 14.01 16.64
N THR A 171 -7.11 13.22 16.08
CA THR A 171 -6.09 13.69 15.14
C THR A 171 -6.59 13.73 13.70
N ALA A 172 -7.67 12.98 13.41
CA ALA A 172 -8.43 13.05 12.18
C ALA A 172 -9.92 12.74 12.43
N GLU A 173 -10.79 13.14 11.50
CA GLU A 173 -12.22 12.90 11.57
C GLU A 173 -12.65 11.64 10.80
N ALA A 174 -11.91 11.28 9.75
CA ALA A 174 -12.12 10.09 8.94
C ALA A 174 -10.76 9.42 8.61
N ILE A 175 -10.80 8.20 8.09
CA ILE A 175 -9.61 7.42 7.74
C ILE A 175 -9.75 6.77 6.37
N ALA A 176 -8.60 6.48 5.76
CA ALA A 176 -8.52 5.64 4.56
C ALA A 176 -7.27 4.76 4.56
#